data_AF-A0A7U4GE96-F1
#
_entry.id   AF-A0A7U4GE96-F1
#
_cell.length_a   1.000
_cell.length_b   1.000
_cell.length_c   1.000
_cell.angle_alpha   90.00
_cell.angle_beta   90.00
_cell.angle_gamma   90.00
#
_symmetry.space_group_name_H-M   'P 1'
#
loop_
_entity.id
_entity.type
_entity.pdbx_description
1 polymer ?
#
loop_
_entity_poly.entity_id
_entity_poly.type
_entity_poly.pdbx_seq_one_letter_code
_entity_poly.pdbx_strand_id
1 'polypeptide(L)' 'MHVKPVAGRTVRDPVKGTFLPESGTEVPDNSFWRRRLNDGDVAREQPKEVKPAPETTKAEKTK' A
#
# COMPACT_ATOMS: atom_id res chain seq x y z
N MET A 1 6.69 8.36 -2.65
CA MET A 1 5.69 8.55 -1.58
C MET A 1 5.39 7.20 -0.96
N HIS A 2 5.28 7.10 0.36
CA HIS A 2 4.92 5.83 0.99
C HIS A 2 3.39 5.74 1.10
N VAL A 3 2.81 4.67 0.56
CA VAL A 3 1.36 4.42 0.66
C VAL A 3 1.12 3.01 1.17
N LYS A 4 0.10 2.87 2.02
CA LYS A 4 -0.41 1.57 2.43
C LYS A 4 -1.83 1.36 1.92
N PRO A 5 -2.16 0.17 1.40
CA PRO A 5 -3.55 -0.16 1.11
C PRO A 5 -4.35 -0.19 2.42
N VAL A 6 -5.64 0.15 2.35
CA VAL A 6 -6.53 -0.01 3.50
C VAL A 6 -6.73 -1.50 3.77
N ALA A 7 -6.79 -1.89 5.05
CA ALA A 7 -7.01 -3.28 5.45
C ALA A 7 -8.26 -3.85 4.76
N GLY A 8 -8.13 -5.02 4.13
CA GLY A 8 -9.19 -5.63 3.32
C GLY A 8 -9.33 -5.09 1.89
N ARG A 9 -8.46 -4.17 1.44
CA ARG A 9 -8.34 -3.75 0.04
C ARG A 9 -7.04 -4.25 -0.56
N THR A 10 -7.14 -4.76 -1.78
CA THR A 10 -5.98 -5.20 -2.57
C THR A 10 -5.80 -4.24 -3.74
N VAL A 11 -4.79 -3.39 -3.67
CA VAL A 11 -4.45 -2.45 -4.75
C VAL A 11 -3.29 -3.05 -5.55
N ARG A 12 -3.38 -3.03 -6.88
CA ARG A 12 -2.25 -3.39 -7.75
C ARG A 12 -1.42 -2.16 -8.05
N ASP A 13 -0.11 -2.31 -7.93
CA ASP A 13 0.86 -1.37 -8.45
C ASP A 13 0.84 -1.46 -9.99
N PRO A 14 0.53 -0.37 -10.72
CA PRO A 14 0.51 -0.38 -12.18
C PRO A 14 1.91 -0.55 -12.79
N VAL A 15 2.98 -0.26 -12.05
CA VAL A 15 4.36 -0.34 -12.52
C VAL A 15 4.93 -1.74 -12.27
N LYS A 16 4.79 -2.24 -11.04
CA LYS A 16 5.31 -3.57 -10.66
C LYS A 16 4.38 -4.71 -11.07
N GLY A 17 3.10 -4.41 -11.31
CA GLY A 17 2.07 -5.43 -11.57
C GLY A 17 1.73 -6.30 -10.36
N THR A 18 2.35 -6.05 -9.21
CA THR A 18 2.14 -6.76 -7.95
C THR A 18 1.16 -6.04 -7.04
N PHE A 19 0.59 -6.74 -6.08
CA PHE A 19 -0.25 -6.12 -5.05
C PHE A 19 0.60 -5.39 -4.02
N LEU A 20 0.12 -4.25 -3.50
CA LEU A 20 0.82 -3.62 -2.38
C LEU A 20 0.72 -4.51 -1.13
N PRO A 21 1.81 -4.61 -0.36
CA PRO A 21 1.75 -5.20 0.97
C PRO A 21 0.91 -4.31 1.90
N GLU A 22 0.22 -4.92 2.87
CA GLU A 22 -0.55 -4.19 3.88
C GLU A 22 0.33 -3.26 4.75
N SER A 23 1.62 -3.58 4.90
CA SER A 23 2.60 -2.70 5.55
C SER A 23 2.91 -1.42 4.75
N GLY A 24 2.39 -1.31 3.53
CA GLY A 24 2.67 -0.21 2.61
C GLY A 24 4.00 -0.34 1.89
N THR A 25 4.14 0.43 0.81
CA THR A 25 5.33 0.44 -0.02
C THR A 25 5.61 1.83 -0.55
N GLU A 26 6.86 2.04 -0.94
CA GLU A 26 7.24 3.26 -1.64
C GLU A 26 6.82 3.19 -3.10
N VAL A 27 6.00 4.15 -3.49
CA VAL A 27 5.43 4.28 -4.83
C VAL A 27 5.76 5.66 -5.40
N PRO A 28 5.81 5.81 -6.73
CA PRO A 28 5.99 7.12 -7.36
C PRO A 28 4.80 8.03 -7.07
N ASP A 29 5.02 9.33 -6.83
CA ASP A 29 3.93 10.31 -6.71
C ASP A 29 3.35 10.63 -8.10
N ASN A 30 2.38 9.81 -8.51
CA ASN A 30 1.66 9.88 -9.78
C ASN A 30 0.18 10.12 -9.51
N SER A 31 -0.51 10.78 -10.44
CA SER A 31 -1.98 10.84 -10.54
C SER A 31 -2.72 9.55 -10.18
N PHE A 32 -2.20 8.37 -10.52
CA PHE A 32 -2.78 7.07 -10.11
C PHE A 32 -2.88 6.92 -8.60
N TRP A 33 -1.78 7.19 -7.87
CA TRP A 33 -1.74 7.07 -6.41
C TRP A 33 -2.51 8.18 -5.73
N ARG A 34 -2.45 9.40 -6.27
CA ARG A 34 -3.29 10.52 -5.82
C ARG A 34 -4.77 10.20 -5.93
N ARG A 35 -5.19 9.56 -7.01
CA ARG A 35 -6.56 9.08 -7.19
C ARG A 35 -6.91 8.02 -6.16
N ARG A 36 -6.05 7.03 -5.92
CA ARG A 36 -6.30 6.00 -4.90
C ARG A 36 -6.34 6.52 -3.47
N LEU A 37 -5.60 7.59 -3.18
CA LEU A 37 -5.73 8.31 -1.91
C LEU A 37 -7.10 8.96 -1.77
N ASN A 38 -7.61 9.58 -2.84
CA ASN A 38 -8.92 10.22 -2.84
C ASN A 38 -10.07 9.20 -2.80
N ASP A 39 -9.92 8.06 -3.50
CA ASP A 39 -10.87 6.94 -3.45
C ASP A 39 -10.87 6.24 -2.08
N GLY A 40 -9.85 6.47 -1.24
CA GLY A 40 -9.69 5.80 0.06
C GLY A 40 -9.25 4.34 -0.07
N ASP A 41 -8.72 3.94 -1.23
CA ASP A 41 -8.15 2.61 -1.45
C ASP A 41 -6.76 2.47 -0.80
N VAL A 42 -6.02 3.57 -0.74
CA VAL A 42 -4.71 3.66 -0.09
C VAL A 42 -4.65 4.87 0.84
N ALA A 43 -3.79 4.81 1.84
CA ALA A 43 -3.48 5.91 2.74
C ALA A 43 -2.01 6.32 2.59
N ARG A 44 -1.75 7.63 2.54
CA ARG A 44 -0.36 8.15 2.51
C ARG A 44 0.21 8.07 3.92
N GLU A 45 1.38 7.46 4.04
CA GLU A 45 2.18 7.54 5.26
C GLU A 45 3.34 8.48 5.02
N GLN A 46 3.40 9.54 5.83
CA GLN A 46 4.54 10.45 5.82
C GLN A 46 5.67 9.71 6.53
N PRO A 47 6.85 9.52 5.92
CA PRO A 47 8.00 8.98 6.63
C PRO A 47 8.48 10.05 7.61
N LYS A 48 7.79 10.15 8.75
CA LYS A 48 8.37 10.75 9.94
C LYS A 48 9.27 9.68 10.51
N GLU A 49 10.57 9.96 10.52
CA GLU A 49 11.62 9.13 11.10
C GLU A 49 11.14 8.27 12.29
N VAL A 50 11.56 7.00 12.27
CA VAL A 50 11.44 5.92 13.27
C VAL A 50 10.01 5.46 13.62
N LYS A 51 9.60 4.20 13.38
CA LYS A 51 10.26 2.91 13.66
C LYS A 51 9.75 1.80 12.71
N PRO A 52 10.61 0.84 12.32
CA PRO A 52 10.18 -0.34 11.59
C PRO A 52 9.52 -1.34 12.56
N ALA A 53 8.31 -1.81 12.22
CA ALA A 53 7.78 -3.16 12.50
C ALA A 53 6.24 -3.14 12.63
N PRO A 54 5.52 -4.26 12.39
CA PRO A 54 5.96 -5.51 11.73
C PRO A 54 5.09 -5.88 10.53
N GLU A 55 5.67 -6.70 9.65
CA GLU A 55 4.93 -7.60 8.79
C GLU A 55 3.84 -8.34 9.58
N THR A 56 2.60 -8.30 9.09
CA THR A 56 1.54 -9.22 9.52
C THR A 56 0.74 -9.68 8.30
N THR A 57 1.30 -10.64 7.58
CA THR A 57 0.69 -11.92 7.18
C THR A 57 -0.84 -12.07 7.36
N LYS A 58 -1.60 -12.11 6.24
CA LYS A 58 -2.52 -13.17 5.74
C LYS A 58 -3.50 -12.56 4.71
N ALA A 59 -3.80 -13.12 3.55
CA ALA A 59 -4.18 -14.51 3.33
C ALA A 59 -4.02 -14.89 1.85
N GLU A 60 -3.09 -15.79 1.57
CA GLU A 60 -3.23 -16.71 0.46
C GLU A 60 -4.20 -17.81 0.90
N LYS A 61 -5.32 -17.89 0.18
CA LYS A 61 -6.33 -18.94 0.21
C LYS A 61 -5.72 -20.23 -0.37
N THR A 62 -6.25 -21.41 0.02
CA THR A 62 -6.11 -22.78 -0.59
C THR A 62 -5.21 -23.71 0.25
N LYS A 63 -5.56 -24.92 0.70
CA LYS A 63 -6.68 -25.87 0.53
C LYS A 63 -6.65 -26.84 1.71
#